data_AF-B8IRH4-F1
#
_entry.id   AF-B8IRH4-F1
#
_cell.length_a   1.000
_cell.length_b   1.000
_cell.length_c   1.000
_cell.angle_alpha   90.00
_cell.angle_beta   90.00
_cell.angle_gamma   90.00
#
_symmetry.space_group_name_H-M   'P 1'
#
loop_
_entity.id
_entity.type
_entity.pdbx_description
1 polymer ?
#
loop_
_entity_poly.entity_id
_entity_poly.type
_entity_poly.pdbx_seq_one_letter_code
_entity_poly.pdbx_strand_id
1 'polypeptide(L)'
;MKRERRTRSEIADMILEHLRSDPGGERVISFRFTPSHDYREFPGFVVNFQSGNDDEKLAVAHKIIKLIYRFYGRYDVRDFITH
;
A
#
# COMPACT_ATOMS: atom_id res chain seq x y z
N MET A 1 15.73 18.32 -7.21
CA MET A 1 14.43 18.39 -6.49
C MET A 1 14.46 17.43 -5.32
N LYS A 2 14.18 17.88 -4.09
CA LYS A 2 13.94 16.96 -2.96
C LYS A 2 12.49 16.48 -3.06
N ARG A 3 12.27 15.16 -3.03
CA ARG A 3 10.92 14.58 -2.99
C ARG A 3 10.27 14.94 -1.65
N GLU A 4 8.96 15.13 -1.66
CA GLU A 4 8.18 15.32 -0.44
C GLU A 4 8.29 14.06 0.43
N ARG A 5 8.45 14.25 1.75
CA ARG A 5 8.54 13.15 2.71
C ARG A 5 7.15 12.65 3.08
N ARG A 6 7.00 11.33 3.15
CA ARG A 6 5.78 10.66 3.60
C ARG A 6 6.12 9.44 4.45
N THR A 7 5.23 9.09 5.35
CA THR A 7 5.29 7.88 6.16
C THR A 7 4.70 6.69 5.43
N ARG A 8 5.04 5.46 5.85
CA ARG A 8 4.38 4.25 5.32
C ARG A 8 2.87 4.26 5.60
N SER A 9 2.44 4.81 6.75
CA SER A 9 1.03 4.97 7.08
C SER A 9 0.31 5.92 6.12
N GLU A 10 0.89 7.09 5.82
CA GLU A 10 0.32 8.01 4.82
C GLU A 10 0.26 7.37 3.43
N ILE A 11 1.32 6.64 3.02
CA ILE A 11 1.28 5.91 1.75
C ILE A 11 0.18 4.84 1.76
N ALA A 12 -0.07 4.18 2.89
CA ALA A 12 -1.13 3.19 3.02
C ALA A 12 -2.52 3.81 2.88
N ASP A 13 -2.76 4.97 3.49
CA ASP A 13 -4.01 5.71 3.35
C ASP A 13 -4.24 6.12 1.88
N MET A 14 -3.21 6.65 1.22
CA MET A 14 -3.28 7.04 -0.19
C MET A 14 -3.55 5.85 -1.12
N ILE A 15 -2.97 4.68 -0.84
CA ILE A 15 -3.24 3.44 -1.57
C ILE A 15 -4.70 3.03 -1.37
N LEU A 16 -5.17 3.03 -0.13
CA LEU A 16 -6.53 2.63 0.21
C LEU A 16 -7.58 3.51 -0.47
N GLU A 17 -7.35 4.83 -0.52
CA GLU A 17 -8.19 5.78 -1.25
C GLU A 17 -8.23 5.49 -2.76
N HIS A 18 -7.08 5.18 -3.36
CA HIS A 18 -7.00 4.79 -4.77
C HIS A 18 -7.78 3.50 -5.04
N LEU A 19 -7.61 2.48 -4.19
CA LEU A 19 -8.29 1.20 -4.36
C LEU A 19 -9.80 1.36 -4.28
N ARG A 20 -10.32 2.13 -3.32
CA ARG A 20 -11.76 2.32 -3.14
C ARG A 20 -12.44 3.07 -4.29
N SER A 21 -11.66 3.82 -5.07
CA SER A 21 -12.14 4.55 -6.25
C SER A 21 -12.10 3.70 -7.53
N ASP A 22 -11.53 2.49 -7.45
CA ASP A 22 -11.29 1.59 -8.56
C ASP A 22 -12.32 0.44 -8.57
N PRO A 23 -12.85 0.03 -9.75
CA PRO A 23 -13.71 -1.15 -9.86
C PRO A 23 -13.03 -2.39 -9.26
N GLY A 24 -13.74 -3.05 -8.34
CA GLY A 24 -13.30 -4.24 -7.60
C GLY A 24 -12.54 -3.92 -6.31
N GLY A 25 -12.12 -2.67 -6.10
CA GLY A 25 -11.48 -2.23 -4.86
C GLY A 25 -12.45 -1.70 -3.81
N GLU A 26 -13.74 -1.56 -4.13
CA GLU A 26 -14.77 -1.11 -3.17
C GLU A 26 -14.93 -2.08 -2.00
N ARG A 27 -14.55 -3.35 -2.21
CA ARG A 27 -14.62 -4.43 -1.20
C ARG A 27 -13.42 -4.45 -0.27
N VAL A 28 -12.43 -3.56 -0.45
CA VAL A 28 -11.26 -3.47 0.42
C VAL A 28 -11.63 -2.75 1.72
N ILE A 29 -11.61 -3.50 2.82
CA ILE A 29 -11.88 -2.97 4.16
C ILE A 29 -10.70 -2.14 4.64
N SER A 30 -9.50 -2.71 4.57
CA SER A 30 -8.28 -2.09 5.10
C SER A 30 -7.03 -2.52 4.35
N PHE A 31 -6.05 -1.64 4.29
CA PHE A 31 -4.70 -1.90 3.79
C PHE A 31 -3.68 -1.41 4.82
N ARG A 32 -2.62 -2.19 5.06
CA ARG A 32 -1.49 -1.75 5.89
C ARG A 32 -0.19 -2.41 5.44
N PHE A 33 0.92 -1.72 5.61
CA PHE A 33 2.24 -2.34 5.51
C PHE A 33 2.52 -3.22 6.72
N THR A 34 3.24 -4.32 6.52
CA THR A 34 3.79 -5.09 7.62
C THR A 34 4.94 -4.31 8.25
N PRO A 35 5.08 -4.32 9.59
CA PRO A 35 6.26 -3.76 10.23
C PRO A 35 7.53 -4.40 9.65
N SER A 36 8.52 -3.56 9.33
CA SER A 36 9.84 -4.03 8.88
C SER A 36 10.90 -3.03 9.33
N HIS A 37 12.02 -3.56 9.82
CA HIS A 37 13.20 -2.79 10.20
C HIS A 37 14.15 -2.54 9.02
N ASP A 38 13.94 -3.20 7.87
CA ASP A 38 14.73 -2.97 6.68
C ASP A 38 14.05 -1.95 5.74
N TYR A 39 14.81 -0.91 5.41
CA TYR A 39 14.43 0.17 4.53
C TYR A 39 14.70 -0.11 3.06
N ARG A 40 15.50 -1.13 2.77
CA ARG A 40 15.95 -1.50 1.42
C ARG A 40 15.06 -2.56 0.77
N GLU A 41 14.23 -3.24 1.55
CA GLU A 41 13.31 -4.26 1.05
C GLU A 41 11.97 -3.66 0.60
N PHE A 42 11.38 -4.29 -0.41
CA PHE A 42 9.99 -4.02 -0.77
C PHE A 42 9.10 -4.35 0.44
N PRO A 43 8.23 -3.44 0.88
CA PRO A 43 7.49 -3.64 2.11
C PRO A 43 6.45 -4.77 1.90
N GLY A 44 6.43 -5.73 2.83
CA GLY A 44 5.29 -6.62 2.96
C GLY A 44 4.03 -5.82 3.29
N PHE A 45 2.85 -6.38 2.98
CA PHE A 45 1.58 -5.74 3.25
C PHE A 45 0.48 -6.75 3.55
N VAL A 46 -0.55 -6.27 4.23
CA VAL A 46 -1.79 -7.01 4.51
C VAL A 46 -2.95 -6.20 3.97
N VAL A 47 -3.84 -6.86 3.24
CA VAL A 47 -5.09 -6.30 2.73
C VAL A 47 -6.25 -7.19 3.19
N ASN A 48 -7.30 -6.57 3.72
CA ASN A 48 -8.51 -7.27 4.15
C ASN A 48 -9.66 -6.92 3.21
N PHE A 49 -10.43 -7.93 2.84
CA PHE A 49 -11.58 -7.81 1.94
C PHE A 49 -12.86 -8.19 2.68
N GLN A 50 -13.96 -7.50 2.38
CA GLN A 50 -15.28 -7.86 2.87
C GLN A 50 -15.78 -9.15 2.21
N SER A 51 -15.55 -9.27 0.90
CA SER A 51 -15.90 -10.43 0.09
C SER A 51 -15.08 -10.40 -1.19
N GLY A 52 -14.97 -11.55 -1.85
CA GLY A 52 -14.34 -11.67 -3.16
C GLY A 52 -13.75 -13.05 -3.39
N ASN A 53 -13.66 -13.45 -4.66
CA ASN A 53 -12.96 -14.68 -5.04
C ASN A 53 -11.44 -14.45 -5.07
N ASP A 54 -10.68 -15.52 -5.25
CA ASP A 54 -9.22 -15.43 -5.17
C ASP A 54 -8.61 -14.66 -6.36
N ASP A 55 -9.24 -14.69 -7.53
CA ASP A 55 -8.81 -13.92 -8.71
C ASP A 55 -8.98 -12.41 -8.49
N GLU A 56 -10.10 -11.98 -7.91
CA GLU A 56 -10.36 -10.59 -7.54
C GLU A 56 -9.33 -10.10 -6.50
N LYS A 57 -9.07 -10.90 -5.47
CA LYS A 57 -8.06 -10.59 -4.45
C LYS A 57 -6.67 -10.47 -5.06
N LEU A 58 -6.31 -11.37 -5.97
CA LEU A 58 -5.03 -11.37 -6.66
C LEU A 58 -4.88 -10.15 -7.58
N ALA A 59 -5.94 -9.78 -8.30
CA ALA A 59 -5.95 -8.56 -9.12
C ALA A 59 -5.71 -7.30 -8.28
N VAL A 60 -6.36 -7.20 -7.11
CA VAL A 60 -6.14 -6.08 -6.18
C VAL A 60 -4.73 -6.09 -5.60
N ALA A 61 -4.18 -7.26 -5.24
CA ALA A 61 -2.80 -7.36 -4.79
C ALA A 61 -1.80 -6.86 -5.84
N HIS A 62 -1.99 -7.19 -7.11
CA HIS A 62 -1.17 -6.66 -8.21
C HIS A 62 -1.31 -5.14 -8.36
N LYS A 63 -2.51 -4.58 -8.19
CA LYS A 63 -2.71 -3.12 -8.19
C LYS A 63 -1.97 -2.44 -7.03
N ILE A 64 -2.06 -3.00 -5.83
CA ILE A 64 -1.35 -2.52 -4.65
C ILE A 64 0.15 -2.44 -4.92
N ILE A 65 0.76 -3.50 -5.46
CA ILE A 65 2.19 -3.52 -5.78
C ILE A 65 2.56 -2.37 -6.72
N LYS A 66 1.79 -2.15 -7.78
CA LYS A 66 2.00 -1.03 -8.72
C LYS A 66 1.89 0.33 -8.03
N LEU A 67 0.93 0.52 -7.13
CA LEU A 67 0.76 1.75 -6.38
C LEU A 67 1.91 1.99 -5.39
N ILE A 68 2.39 0.95 -4.71
CA ILE A 68 3.57 1.04 -3.83
C ILE A 68 4.78 1.53 -4.63
N TYR A 69 5.09 0.91 -5.77
CA TYR A 69 6.19 1.36 -6.63
C TYR A 69 6.02 2.80 -7.09
N ARG A 70 4.81 3.19 -7.50
CA ARG A 70 4.51 4.56 -7.94
C ARG A 70 4.75 5.57 -6.81
N PHE A 71 4.27 5.29 -5.61
CA PHE A 71 4.39 6.21 -4.48
C PHE A 71 5.81 6.25 -3.92
N TYR A 72 6.51 5.12 -3.83
CA TYR A 72 7.92 5.08 -3.42
C TYR A 72 8.85 5.76 -4.45
N GLY A 73 8.46 5.74 -5.73
CA GLY A 73 9.13 6.51 -6.78
C GLY A 73 8.89 8.03 -6.67
N ARG A 74 7.78 8.46 -6.06
CA ARG A 74 7.37 9.88 -5.97
C ARG A 74 7.78 10.54 -4.66
N TYR A 75 7.72 9.81 -3.55
CA TYR A 75 7.93 10.33 -2.20
C TYR A 75 9.23 9.78 -1.58
N ASP A 76 9.84 10.56 -0.69
CA ASP A 76 10.88 10.07 0.22
C ASP A 76 10.18 9.39 1.40
N VAL A 77 9.92 8.08 1.25
CA VAL A 77 9.15 7.31 2.23
C VAL A 77 10.04 6.94 3.41
N ARG A 78 9.77 7.50 4.58
CA ARG A 78 10.52 7.23 5.81
C ARG A 78 9.54 6.91 6.92
N ASP A 79 9.60 5.67 7.41
CA ASP A 79 9.07 5.26 8.70
C ASP A 79 9.55 3.84 8.97
N PHE A 80 10.55 3.73 9.82
CA PHE A 80 10.87 2.52 10.55
C PHE A 80 10.26 2.74 11.91
N ILE A 81 9.26 1.94 12.27
CA ILE A 81 8.85 1.88 13.66
C ILE A 81 10.03 1.29 14.42
N THR A 82 10.90 2.16 14.92
CA THR A 82 11.81 1.86 16.02
C THR A 82 10.95 1.92 17.28
N HIS A 83 10.44 0.78 17.69
CA HIS A 83 10.11 0.55 19.09
C HIS A 83 11.33 -0.06 19.76
#